data_AF-A0A973HUS7-F1
#
_entry.id   AF-A0A973HUS7-F1
#
_cell.length_a   1.000
_cell.length_b   1.000
_cell.length_c   1.000
_cell.angle_alpha   90.00
_cell.angle_beta   90.00
_cell.angle_gamma   90.00
#
_symmetry.space_group_name_H-M   'P 1'
#
loop_
_entity.id
_entity.type
_entity.pdbx_description
1 polymer ?
#
loop_
_entity_poly.entity_id
_entity_poly.type
_entity_poly.pdbx_seq_one_letter_code
_entity_poly.pdbx_strand_id
1 'polypeptide(L)'
;LMLSSGAVKLLSGDGTWLELEALAYHFETQPLPMLSSWWVHQLPEALLSVATLATLVLEVGLPFLYWGPRRLRQLAVVLTLLLMLIISATGSYGFFNLLTAVLCLSLLEDRDLPARLRAWLLPAGSAEPSRLRGFPGRAVVALRGVVMFALALLSLVPLFGALGWEARLPASLQASYAGTRGFRIVNNYGLFAHMTTERPELLVEASLDGREWRPYEFRWKPGDLAQAPRAAYLHMPRLDWQLWFAALRGRPPGWLAPFCARLLQGRPEVLALLEGNPFPDEPPRFVRVIRYDYRFSNVEERRATGQWWHRGPGRQVLALSADDLR
;
A
#
# COMPACT_ATOMS: atom_id res chain seq x y z
N LEU A 1 0.29 13.40 1.69
CA LEU A 1 0.95 12.10 1.46
C LEU A 1 2.14 11.94 2.40
N MET A 2 3.33 12.42 2.05
CA MET A 2 4.57 12.26 2.85
C MET A 2 4.41 12.72 4.31
N LEU A 3 4.00 13.98 4.53
CA LEU A 3 3.89 14.54 5.89
C LEU A 3 2.91 13.75 6.77
N SER A 4 1.71 13.46 6.25
CA SER A 4 0.70 12.70 6.98
C SER A 4 1.17 11.27 7.27
N SER A 5 1.89 10.63 6.34
CA SER A 5 2.48 9.30 6.50
C SER A 5 3.52 9.27 7.62
N GLY A 6 4.41 10.26 7.69
CA GLY A 6 5.42 10.36 8.76
C GLY A 6 4.81 10.77 10.10
N ALA A 7 3.85 11.69 10.08
CA ALA A 7 3.22 12.17 11.30
C ALA A 7 2.43 11.07 12.03
N VAL A 8 1.67 10.23 11.32
CA VAL A 8 0.95 9.13 11.96
C VAL A 8 1.89 8.10 12.59
N LYS A 9 3.09 7.89 12.02
CA LYS A 9 4.08 6.96 12.58
C LYS A 9 4.63 7.45 13.93
N LEU A 10 4.82 8.75 14.07
CA LEU A 10 5.30 9.38 15.31
C LEU A 10 4.19 9.54 16.36
N LEU A 11 2.93 9.66 15.94
CA LEU A 11 1.82 10.06 16.81
C LEU A 11 0.80 8.95 17.08
N SER A 12 0.92 7.79 16.42
CA SER A 12 0.04 6.63 16.65
C SER A 12 0.20 6.02 18.05
N GLY A 13 1.30 6.32 18.74
CA GLY A 13 1.66 5.68 20.01
C GLY A 13 2.26 4.28 19.84
N ASP A 14 2.59 3.88 18.62
CA ASP A 14 3.32 2.64 18.35
C ASP A 14 4.81 2.81 18.69
N GLY A 15 5.30 2.03 19.67
CA GLY A 15 6.67 2.06 20.14
C GLY A 15 7.70 1.72 19.06
N THR A 16 7.35 0.86 18.10
CA THR A 16 8.31 0.36 17.08
C THR A 16 8.90 1.47 16.21
N TRP A 17 8.17 2.57 15.98
CA TRP A 17 8.68 3.71 15.23
C TRP A 17 9.67 4.55 16.05
N LEU A 18 9.40 4.73 17.35
CA LEU A 18 10.24 5.53 18.25
C LEU A 18 11.50 4.77 18.68
N GLU A 19 11.39 3.45 18.81
CA GLU A 19 12.49 2.52 19.13
C GLU A 19 13.34 2.18 17.89
N LEU A 20 12.96 2.67 16.71
CA LEU A 20 13.63 2.44 15.43
C LEU A 20 13.66 0.95 15.00
N GLU A 21 12.62 0.20 15.33
CA GLU A 21 12.48 -1.21 15.00
C GLU A 21 11.48 -1.47 13.86
N ALA A 22 10.67 -0.47 13.49
CA ALA A 22 9.55 -0.64 12.56
C ALA A 22 9.94 -1.33 11.23
N LEU A 23 11.09 -0.98 10.64
CA LEU A 23 11.53 -1.62 9.39
C LEU A 23 12.10 -3.03 9.57
N ALA A 24 12.42 -3.46 10.80
CA ALA A 24 12.78 -4.86 11.06
C ALA A 24 11.59 -5.79 10.76
N TYR A 25 10.38 -5.36 11.10
CA TYR A 25 9.15 -6.09 10.79
C TYR A 25 8.63 -5.83 9.37
N HIS A 26 8.72 -4.57 8.91
CA HIS A 26 8.03 -4.09 7.71
C HIS A 26 8.27 -4.95 6.46
N PHE A 27 9.53 -5.32 6.18
CA PHE A 27 9.85 -6.03 4.93
C PHE A 27 9.23 -7.42 4.86
N GLU A 28 9.01 -8.06 6.02
CA GLU A 28 8.30 -9.32 6.13
C GLU A 28 6.79 -9.14 6.15
N THR A 29 6.27 -8.19 6.93
CA THR A 29 4.83 -8.11 7.25
C THR A 29 4.02 -7.25 6.26
N GLN A 30 4.68 -6.50 5.38
CA GLN A 30 4.03 -5.71 4.33
C GLN A 30 3.07 -6.54 3.45
N PRO A 31 2.10 -5.91 2.76
CA PRO A 31 1.04 -6.62 2.05
C PRO A 31 1.55 -7.68 1.07
N LEU A 32 2.40 -7.27 0.13
CA LEU A 32 3.00 -8.13 -0.88
C LEU A 32 4.51 -7.91 -0.90
N PRO A 33 5.27 -8.72 -0.13
CA PRO A 33 6.71 -8.67 -0.17
C PRO A 33 7.23 -9.23 -1.50
N MET A 34 8.43 -8.80 -1.85
CA MET A 34 9.19 -9.20 -3.02
C MET A 34 10.44 -9.99 -2.59
N LEU A 35 11.09 -10.63 -3.56
CA LEU A 35 12.35 -11.34 -3.32
C LEU A 35 13.41 -10.45 -2.61
N SER A 36 13.50 -9.19 -3.02
CA SER A 36 14.34 -8.17 -2.38
C SER A 36 13.98 -7.91 -0.92
N SER A 37 12.70 -7.97 -0.55
CA SER A 37 12.25 -7.79 0.83
C SER A 37 12.84 -8.86 1.74
N TRP A 38 12.92 -10.12 1.26
CA TRP A 38 13.59 -11.19 2.00
C TRP A 38 15.05 -10.83 2.27
N TRP A 39 15.80 -10.39 1.24
CA TRP A 39 17.20 -10.00 1.40
C TRP A 39 17.40 -8.80 2.34
N VAL A 40 16.56 -7.78 2.22
CA VAL A 40 16.65 -6.59 3.08
C VAL A 40 16.29 -6.95 4.53
N HIS A 41 15.35 -7.87 4.75
CA HIS A 41 15.02 -8.37 6.07
C HIS A 41 16.17 -9.13 6.75
N GLN A 42 17.13 -9.68 5.99
CA GLN A 42 18.33 -10.31 6.56
C GLN A 42 19.42 -9.31 6.98
N LEU A 43 19.24 -8.00 6.73
CA LEU A 43 20.25 -7.01 7.10
C LEU A 43 20.39 -6.93 8.63
N PRO A 44 21.59 -6.59 9.14
CA PRO A 44 21.77 -6.32 10.56
C PRO A 44 20.78 -5.27 11.08
N GLU A 45 20.27 -5.49 12.30
CA GLU A 45 19.28 -4.63 12.95
C GLU A 45 19.70 -3.16 12.93
N ALA A 46 20.97 -2.85 13.15
CA ALA A 46 21.49 -1.48 13.11
C ALA A 46 21.23 -0.77 11.76
N LEU A 47 21.34 -1.48 10.63
CA LEU A 47 21.03 -0.90 9.31
C LEU A 47 19.52 -0.67 9.14
N LEU A 48 18.69 -1.57 9.67
CA LEU A 48 17.23 -1.45 9.65
C LEU A 48 16.75 -0.30 10.56
N SER A 49 17.42 -0.06 11.68
CA SER A 49 17.16 1.09 12.55
C SER A 49 17.55 2.41 11.89
N VAL A 50 18.71 2.46 11.22
CA VAL A 50 19.10 3.64 10.42
C VAL A 50 18.10 3.89 9.30
N ALA A 51 17.62 2.84 8.62
CA ALA A 51 16.61 2.96 7.59
C ALA A 51 15.25 3.45 8.14
N THR A 52 14.88 3.02 9.36
CA THR A 52 13.66 3.48 10.06
C THR A 52 13.75 4.97 10.36
N LEU A 53 14.88 5.41 10.92
CA LEU A 53 15.15 6.83 11.16
C LEU A 53 15.13 7.64 9.85
N ALA A 54 15.79 7.15 8.80
CA ALA A 54 15.82 7.80 7.50
C ALA A 54 14.40 7.96 6.93
N THR A 55 13.55 6.95 7.08
CA THR A 55 12.14 7.01 6.65
C THR A 55 11.40 8.13 7.36
N LEU A 56 11.51 8.21 8.69
CA LEU A 56 10.87 9.26 9.49
C LEU A 56 11.37 10.66 9.10
N VAL A 57 12.70 10.84 8.97
CA VAL A 57 13.30 12.11 8.57
C VAL A 57 12.85 12.53 7.17
N LEU A 58 12.78 11.60 6.21
CA LEU A 58 12.37 11.92 4.85
C LEU A 58 10.87 12.22 4.76
N GLU A 59 10.02 11.42 5.40
CA GLU A 59 8.57 11.62 5.34
C GLU A 59 8.12 12.92 6.03
N VAL A 60 8.75 13.28 7.16
CA VAL A 60 8.44 14.51 7.89
C VAL A 60 9.20 15.71 7.33
N GLY A 61 10.49 15.56 7.02
CA GLY A 61 11.37 16.65 6.62
C GLY A 61 11.19 17.11 5.18
N LEU A 62 11.16 16.19 4.20
CA LEU A 62 11.10 16.55 2.77
C LEU A 62 9.93 17.48 2.40
N PRO A 63 8.71 17.30 2.95
CA PRO A 63 7.61 18.22 2.68
C PRO A 63 8.00 19.69 2.83
N PHE A 64 8.74 20.05 3.88
CA PHE A 64 9.12 21.44 4.13
C PHE A 64 10.04 22.03 3.05
N LEU A 65 10.84 21.18 2.39
CA LEU A 65 11.72 21.59 1.30
C LEU A 65 10.94 21.93 0.03
N TYR A 66 9.69 21.47 -0.11
CA TYR A 66 8.84 21.75 -1.27
C TYR A 66 8.52 23.25 -1.40
N TRP A 67 8.50 23.98 -0.28
CA TRP A 67 8.28 25.42 -0.26
C TRP A 67 9.59 26.24 -0.22
N GLY A 68 10.75 25.56 -0.31
CA GLY A 68 12.06 26.20 -0.25
C GLY A 68 12.53 26.79 -1.59
N PRO A 69 13.73 27.42 -1.61
CA PRO A 69 14.38 27.86 -2.83
C PRO A 69 14.63 26.71 -3.81
N ARG A 70 14.89 27.04 -5.08
CA ARG A 70 15.06 26.08 -6.19
C ARG A 70 15.92 24.86 -5.85
N ARG A 71 17.09 25.05 -5.24
CA ARG A 71 18.01 23.94 -4.89
C ARG A 71 17.40 22.97 -3.87
N LEU A 72 16.63 23.48 -2.90
CA LEU A 72 15.96 22.63 -1.92
C LEU A 72 14.81 21.85 -2.54
N ARG A 73 14.04 22.46 -3.44
CA ARG A 73 13.00 21.75 -4.20
C ARG A 73 13.58 20.62 -5.05
N GLN A 74 14.67 20.89 -5.77
CA GLN A 74 15.38 19.87 -6.57
C GLN A 74 15.89 18.72 -5.69
N LEU A 75 16.50 19.04 -4.54
CA LEU A 75 16.92 18.04 -3.57
C LEU A 75 15.74 17.19 -3.09
N ALA A 76 14.60 17.83 -2.78
CA ALA A 76 13.40 17.14 -2.34
C ALA A 76 12.84 16.21 -3.41
N VAL A 77 12.89 16.61 -4.69
CA VAL A 77 12.51 15.74 -5.83
C VAL A 77 13.42 14.53 -5.89
N VAL A 78 14.75 14.72 -5.88
CA VAL A 78 15.71 13.61 -5.96
C VAL A 78 15.51 12.61 -4.82
N LEU A 79 15.38 13.11 -3.58
CA LEU A 79 15.20 12.27 -2.40
C LEU A 79 13.84 11.57 -2.41
N THR A 80 12.77 12.23 -2.86
CA THR A 80 11.45 11.60 -3.01
C THR A 80 11.47 10.50 -4.06
N LEU A 81 12.08 10.74 -5.22
CA LEU A 81 12.21 9.73 -6.29
C LEU A 81 13.04 8.54 -5.82
N LEU A 82 14.15 8.78 -5.12
CA LEU A 82 14.99 7.73 -4.55
C LEU A 82 14.20 6.89 -3.53
N LEU A 83 13.45 7.54 -2.64
CA LEU A 83 12.61 6.84 -1.67
C LEU A 83 11.54 5.99 -2.37
N MET A 84 10.82 6.54 -3.35
CA MET A 84 9.81 5.79 -4.11
C MET A 84 10.41 4.61 -4.88
N LEU A 85 11.63 4.76 -5.40
CA LEU A 85 12.35 3.67 -6.06
C LEU A 85 12.71 2.56 -5.07
N ILE A 86 13.24 2.92 -3.88
CA ILE A 86 13.57 1.94 -2.84
C ILE A 86 12.31 1.19 -2.39
N ILE A 87 11.22 1.91 -2.07
CA ILE A 87 9.95 1.30 -1.67
C ILE A 87 9.42 0.37 -2.77
N SER A 88 9.49 0.78 -4.05
CA SER A 88 9.06 -0.07 -5.17
C SER A 88 9.97 -1.27 -5.39
N ALA A 89 11.26 -1.15 -5.06
CA ALA A 89 12.21 -2.24 -5.17
C ALA A 89 11.99 -3.26 -4.05
N THR A 90 11.48 -2.85 -2.88
CA THR A 90 11.34 -3.71 -1.68
C THR A 90 9.91 -4.12 -1.37
N GLY A 91 8.91 -3.77 -2.19
CA GLY A 91 7.51 -4.10 -1.93
C GLY A 91 6.59 -3.73 -3.10
N SER A 92 5.50 -4.47 -3.25
CA SER A 92 4.52 -4.25 -4.33
C SER A 92 3.32 -3.43 -3.86
N TYR A 93 3.33 -2.12 -4.14
CA TYR A 93 2.27 -1.16 -3.79
C TYR A 93 1.44 -0.68 -4.99
N GLY A 94 1.47 -1.44 -6.09
CA GLY A 94 0.85 -1.08 -7.36
C GLY A 94 1.34 0.26 -7.89
N PHE A 95 0.43 1.17 -8.23
CA PHE A 95 0.77 2.47 -8.81
C PHE A 95 1.03 3.58 -7.79
N PHE A 96 1.01 3.30 -6.47
CA PHE A 96 1.17 4.31 -5.42
C PHE A 96 2.50 5.07 -5.50
N ASN A 97 3.61 4.33 -5.62
CA ASN A 97 4.95 4.92 -5.69
C ASN A 97 5.12 5.73 -6.99
N LEU A 98 4.60 5.21 -8.11
CA LEU A 98 4.61 5.90 -9.40
C LEU A 98 3.81 7.20 -9.33
N LEU A 99 2.63 7.19 -8.71
CA LEU A 99 1.81 8.39 -8.54
C LEU A 99 2.56 9.46 -7.72
N THR A 100 3.19 9.06 -6.62
CA THR A 100 3.97 9.98 -5.79
C THR A 100 5.19 10.52 -6.56
N ALA A 101 5.87 9.68 -7.34
CA ALA A 101 6.98 10.08 -8.20
C ALA A 101 6.52 11.09 -9.26
N VAL A 102 5.39 10.87 -9.93
CA VAL A 102 4.85 11.81 -10.93
C VAL A 102 4.45 13.14 -10.27
N LEU A 103 3.80 13.10 -9.11
CA LEU A 103 3.40 14.31 -8.39
C LEU A 103 4.59 15.15 -7.97
N CYS A 104 5.71 14.54 -7.54
CA CYS A 104 6.88 15.30 -7.13
C CYS A 104 7.56 16.05 -8.29
N LEU A 105 7.40 15.59 -9.54
CA LEU A 105 7.92 16.30 -10.73
C LEU A 105 7.31 17.70 -10.90
N SER A 106 6.14 17.96 -10.32
CA SER A 106 5.52 19.31 -10.32
C SER A 106 6.32 20.36 -9.55
N LEU A 107 7.31 19.95 -8.76
CA LEU A 107 8.23 20.85 -8.07
C LEU A 107 9.34 21.39 -8.97
N LEU A 108 9.58 20.78 -10.13
CA LEU A 108 10.59 21.19 -11.10
C LEU A 108 10.05 22.30 -12.01
N GLU A 109 10.94 23.20 -12.42
CA GLU A 109 10.67 24.20 -13.46
C GLU A 109 11.16 23.70 -14.83
N ASP A 110 10.68 24.27 -15.94
CA ASP A 110 11.11 23.88 -17.30
C ASP A 110 12.63 23.97 -17.51
N ARG A 111 13.29 24.88 -16.78
CA ARG A 111 14.75 25.08 -16.79
C ARG A 111 15.52 23.99 -16.03
N ASP A 112 14.83 23.15 -15.26
CA ASP A 112 15.42 22.00 -14.56
C ASP A 112 15.44 20.75 -15.44
N LEU A 113 14.66 20.74 -16.52
CA LEU A 113 14.59 19.61 -17.44
C LEU A 113 15.80 19.58 -18.39
N PRO A 114 16.38 18.40 -18.68
CA PRO A 114 17.39 18.25 -19.71
C PRO A 114 16.92 18.83 -21.05
N ALA A 115 17.80 19.50 -21.79
CA ALA A 115 17.44 20.20 -23.04
C ALA A 115 16.70 19.30 -24.04
N ARG A 116 17.08 18.02 -24.15
CA ARG A 116 16.43 17.02 -25.01
C ARG A 116 14.99 16.73 -24.56
N LEU A 117 14.79 16.52 -23.26
CA LEU A 117 13.47 16.24 -22.69
C LEU A 117 12.56 17.46 -22.82
N ARG A 118 13.10 18.66 -22.58
CA ARG A 118 12.37 19.92 -22.76
C ARG A 118 11.95 20.12 -24.22
N ALA A 119 12.84 19.90 -25.18
CA ALA A 119 12.51 20.02 -26.60
C ALA A 119 11.46 19.01 -27.07
N TRP A 120 11.42 17.81 -26.45
CA TRP A 120 10.43 16.78 -26.73
C TRP A 120 9.06 17.09 -26.09
N LEU A 121 9.04 17.50 -24.82
CA LEU A 121 7.81 17.82 -24.07
C LEU A 121 7.17 19.15 -24.50
N LEU A 122 8.01 20.12 -24.85
CA LEU A 122 7.61 21.47 -25.25
C LEU A 122 8.16 21.75 -26.67
N PRO A 123 7.55 21.18 -27.72
CA PRO A 123 7.96 21.47 -29.09
C PRO A 123 7.90 22.98 -29.35
N ALA A 124 8.93 23.51 -29.99
CA ALA A 124 8.98 24.93 -30.38
C ALA A 124 7.75 25.26 -31.24
N GLY A 125 6.80 26.01 -30.67
CA GLY A 125 5.50 26.27 -31.29
C GLY A 125 4.28 26.02 -30.41
N SER A 126 4.43 25.47 -29.19
CA SER A 126 3.38 25.52 -28.17
C SER A 126 3.16 26.99 -27.78
N ALA A 127 2.23 27.64 -28.47
CA ALA A 127 1.85 29.02 -28.23
C ALA A 127 1.63 29.26 -26.73
N GLU A 128 2.06 30.43 -26.24
CA GLU A 128 1.50 31.02 -25.02
C GLU A 128 -0.02 30.76 -25.06
N PRO A 129 -0.60 30.02 -24.09
CA PRO A 129 -2.03 29.77 -24.11
C PRO A 129 -2.69 31.12 -24.25
N SER A 130 -3.41 31.31 -25.36
CA SER A 130 -4.12 32.54 -25.65
C SER A 130 -4.90 32.87 -24.38
N ARG A 131 -4.49 33.93 -23.67
CA ARG A 131 -5.22 34.41 -22.48
C ARG A 131 -6.67 34.44 -22.93
N LEU A 132 -7.52 33.58 -22.36
CA LEU A 132 -8.92 33.42 -22.75
C LEU A 132 -9.51 34.82 -22.94
N ARG A 133 -9.58 35.26 -24.21
CA ARG A 133 -9.98 36.63 -24.55
C ARG A 133 -11.47 36.69 -24.26
N GLY A 134 -11.84 37.20 -23.08
CA GLY A 134 -13.23 37.35 -22.67
C GLY A 134 -13.51 37.25 -21.17
N PHE A 135 -12.61 36.67 -20.38
CA PHE A 135 -12.73 36.67 -18.91
C PHE A 135 -11.71 37.64 -18.28
N PRO A 136 -12.08 38.49 -17.32
CA PRO A 136 -11.11 39.35 -16.65
C PRO A 136 -10.10 38.45 -15.95
N GLY A 137 -8.84 38.45 -16.40
CA GLY A 137 -7.80 37.55 -15.89
C GLY A 137 -7.67 37.57 -14.37
N ARG A 138 -8.06 38.68 -13.72
CA ARG A 138 -8.16 38.83 -12.27
C ARG A 138 -9.22 37.91 -11.63
N ALA A 139 -10.39 37.73 -12.25
CA ALA A 139 -11.44 36.86 -11.72
C ALA A 139 -11.04 35.38 -11.79
N VAL A 140 -10.36 34.96 -12.87
CA VAL A 140 -9.84 33.58 -12.99
C VAL A 140 -8.75 33.31 -11.96
N VAL A 141 -7.82 34.27 -11.77
CA VAL A 141 -6.78 34.17 -10.73
C VAL A 141 -7.40 34.15 -9.33
N ALA A 142 -8.38 35.01 -9.06
CA ALA A 142 -9.10 35.04 -7.80
C ALA A 142 -9.83 33.71 -7.53
N LEU A 143 -10.57 33.20 -8.52
CA LEU A 143 -11.28 31.92 -8.41
C LEU A 143 -10.31 30.77 -8.12
N ARG A 144 -9.18 30.70 -8.84
CA ARG A 144 -8.12 29.71 -8.57
C ARG A 144 -7.58 29.83 -7.15
N GLY A 145 -7.33 31.05 -6.69
CA GLY A 145 -6.90 31.32 -5.31
C GLY A 145 -7.92 30.83 -4.28
N VAL A 146 -9.21 31.12 -4.48
CA VAL A 146 -10.29 30.68 -3.60
C VAL A 146 -10.39 29.15 -3.58
N VAL A 147 -10.35 28.49 -4.73
CA VAL A 147 -10.40 27.02 -4.83
C VAL A 147 -9.20 26.39 -4.12
N MET A 148 -7.98 26.86 -4.38
CA MET A 148 -6.78 26.34 -3.73
C MET A 148 -6.80 26.58 -2.22
N PHE A 149 -7.27 27.74 -1.78
CA PHE A 149 -7.43 28.04 -0.36
C PHE A 149 -8.47 27.13 0.30
N ALA A 150 -9.62 26.92 -0.33
CA ALA A 150 -10.65 26.01 0.17
C ALA A 150 -10.14 24.57 0.26
N LEU A 151 -9.41 24.09 -0.74
CA LEU A 151 -8.79 22.76 -0.73
C LEU A 151 -7.72 22.63 0.36
N ALA A 152 -6.89 23.65 0.55
CA ALA A 152 -5.89 23.68 1.61
C ALA A 152 -6.56 23.64 2.99
N LEU A 153 -7.64 24.42 3.18
CA LEU A 153 -8.40 24.44 4.43
C LEU A 153 -9.07 23.09 4.71
N LEU A 154 -9.72 22.48 3.70
CA LEU A 154 -10.30 21.13 3.83
C LEU A 154 -9.24 20.07 4.11
N SER A 155 -8.03 20.22 3.57
CA SER A 155 -6.90 19.31 3.83
C SER A 155 -6.41 19.35 5.28
N LEU A 156 -6.74 20.39 6.05
CA LEU A 156 -6.44 20.43 7.49
C LEU A 156 -7.23 19.37 8.26
N VAL A 157 -8.43 19.00 7.84
CA VAL A 157 -9.26 18.02 8.57
C VAL A 157 -8.59 16.65 8.66
N PRO A 158 -8.26 15.97 7.55
CA PRO A 158 -7.57 14.68 7.65
C PRO A 158 -6.13 14.82 8.18
N LEU A 159 -5.46 15.96 7.99
CA LEU A 159 -4.16 16.20 8.59
C LEU A 159 -4.27 16.24 10.13
N PHE A 160 -5.15 17.06 10.70
CA PHE A 160 -5.35 17.13 12.15
C PHE A 160 -5.94 15.84 12.69
N GLY A 161 -6.80 15.15 11.95
CA GLY A 161 -7.27 13.80 12.29
C GLY A 161 -6.10 12.82 12.43
N ALA A 162 -5.16 12.84 11.48
CA ALA A 162 -3.92 12.05 11.55
C ALA A 162 -3.03 12.43 12.75
N LEU A 163 -3.09 13.68 13.22
CA LEU A 163 -2.37 14.16 14.41
C LEU A 163 -3.14 13.91 15.73
N GLY A 164 -4.36 13.34 15.69
CA GLY A 164 -5.23 13.21 16.86
C GLY A 164 -5.79 14.55 17.37
N TRP A 165 -5.75 15.60 16.55
CA TRP A 165 -6.14 16.97 16.90
C TRP A 165 -7.44 17.43 16.23
N GLU A 166 -8.26 16.50 15.75
CA GLU A 166 -9.51 16.82 15.05
C GLU A 166 -10.44 17.76 15.85
N ALA A 167 -10.51 17.57 17.17
CA ALA A 167 -11.30 18.42 18.08
C ALA A 167 -10.85 19.90 18.13
N ARG A 168 -9.65 20.22 17.63
CA ARG A 168 -9.15 21.61 17.58
C ARG A 168 -9.67 22.38 16.36
N LEU A 169 -10.31 21.71 15.39
CA LEU A 169 -10.82 22.35 14.18
C LEU A 169 -12.26 22.84 14.36
N PRO A 170 -12.64 23.99 13.75
CA PRO A 170 -14.01 24.47 13.76
C PRO A 170 -15.01 23.44 13.22
N ALA A 171 -16.16 23.31 13.86
CA ALA A 171 -17.22 22.36 13.46
C ALA A 171 -17.71 22.60 12.01
N SER A 172 -17.72 23.86 11.54
CA SER A 172 -18.08 24.20 10.16
C SER A 172 -17.13 23.59 9.12
N LEU A 173 -15.84 23.54 9.43
CA LEU A 173 -14.82 22.95 8.57
C LEU A 173 -14.96 21.42 8.54
N GLN A 174 -15.17 20.80 9.70
CA GLN A 174 -15.44 19.36 9.80
C GLN A 174 -16.70 18.96 9.03
N ALA A 175 -17.79 19.74 9.15
CA ALA A 175 -19.03 19.52 8.42
C ALA A 175 -18.85 19.67 6.90
N SER A 176 -18.08 20.68 6.46
CA SER A 176 -17.77 20.88 5.04
C SER A 176 -16.92 19.73 4.47
N TYR A 177 -15.95 19.23 5.23
CA TYR A 177 -15.21 18.02 4.86
C TYR A 177 -16.13 16.79 4.81
N ALA A 178 -17.01 16.60 5.79
CA ALA A 178 -17.96 15.48 5.81
C ALA A 178 -18.89 15.49 4.58
N GLY A 179 -19.42 16.66 4.20
CA GLY A 179 -20.28 16.82 3.01
C GLY A 179 -19.56 16.60 1.68
N THR A 180 -18.24 16.82 1.64
CA THR A 180 -17.42 16.64 0.42
C THR A 180 -16.67 15.31 0.35
N ARG A 181 -16.64 14.54 1.44
CA ARG A 181 -15.89 13.27 1.56
C ARG A 181 -16.26 12.23 0.50
N GLY A 182 -17.53 12.20 0.07
CA GLY A 182 -18.01 11.28 -0.98
C GLY A 182 -17.30 11.47 -2.33
N PHE A 183 -16.86 12.69 -2.63
CA PHE A 183 -16.14 13.01 -3.86
C PHE A 183 -14.66 12.65 -3.84
N ARG A 184 -14.11 12.26 -2.67
CA ARG A 184 -12.70 11.87 -2.51
C ARG A 184 -11.70 12.93 -3.00
N ILE A 185 -12.07 14.22 -2.94
CA ILE A 185 -11.21 15.35 -3.35
C ILE A 185 -10.05 15.53 -2.37
N VAL A 186 -10.34 15.40 -1.07
CA VAL A 186 -9.36 15.43 0.01
C VAL A 186 -9.47 14.10 0.76
N ASN A 187 -8.34 13.44 1.01
CA ASN A 187 -8.30 12.11 1.62
C ASN A 187 -7.30 12.07 2.78
N ASN A 188 -7.49 11.09 3.66
CA ASN A 188 -6.50 10.73 4.66
C ASN A 188 -5.40 9.83 4.04
N TYR A 189 -4.16 10.10 4.40
CA TYR A 189 -2.98 9.36 3.95
C TYR A 189 -2.11 9.05 5.17
N GLY A 190 -2.39 7.93 5.85
CA GLY A 190 -1.66 7.48 7.04
C GLY A 190 -1.26 6.01 6.92
N LEU A 191 -0.25 5.74 6.09
CA LEU A 191 0.22 4.37 5.84
C LEU A 191 1.12 3.90 6.97
N PHE A 192 0.87 2.68 7.46
CA PHE A 192 1.66 2.01 8.50
C PHE A 192 1.78 2.82 9.80
N ALA A 193 0.69 3.50 10.21
CA ALA A 193 0.62 4.19 11.50
C ALA A 193 0.94 3.26 12.66
N HIS A 194 0.39 2.04 12.62
CA HIS A 194 0.75 0.94 13.49
C HIS A 194 1.43 -0.13 12.65
N MET A 195 2.64 -0.49 13.04
CA MET A 195 3.43 -1.52 12.41
C MET A 195 2.83 -2.89 12.72
N THR A 196 2.72 -3.69 11.68
CA THR A 196 2.36 -5.09 11.83
C THR A 196 3.64 -5.85 12.18
N THR A 197 3.67 -6.52 13.33
CA THR A 197 4.84 -7.26 13.85
C THR A 197 4.77 -8.77 13.60
N GLU A 198 3.62 -9.26 13.13
CA GLU A 198 3.39 -10.66 12.76
C GLU A 198 2.89 -10.74 11.33
N ARG A 199 3.15 -11.84 10.60
CA ARG A 199 2.59 -12.04 9.26
C ARG A 199 1.49 -13.10 9.25
N PRO A 200 0.24 -12.78 9.65
CA PRO A 200 -0.85 -13.71 9.49
C PRO A 200 -1.27 -13.82 8.03
N GLU A 201 -1.55 -15.05 7.61
CA GLU A 201 -1.97 -15.38 6.24
C GLU A 201 -3.19 -16.30 6.27
N LEU A 202 -4.18 -15.99 5.44
CA LEU A 202 -5.33 -16.86 5.21
C LEU A 202 -5.02 -17.80 4.05
N LEU A 203 -5.05 -19.10 4.33
CA LEU A 203 -5.03 -20.17 3.33
C LEU A 203 -6.44 -20.71 3.14
N VAL A 204 -6.83 -20.87 1.88
CA VAL A 204 -8.14 -21.41 1.52
C VAL A 204 -7.91 -22.84 1.06
N GLU A 205 -8.45 -23.79 1.80
CA GLU A 205 -8.32 -25.21 1.52
C GLU A 205 -9.69 -25.76 1.13
N ALA A 206 -9.69 -26.71 0.21
CA ALA A 206 -10.88 -27.38 -0.25
C ALA A 206 -10.72 -28.90 -0.20
N SER A 207 -11.85 -29.60 -0.18
CA SER A 207 -11.90 -31.05 -0.12
C SER A 207 -13.15 -31.60 -0.80
N LEU A 208 -13.04 -32.79 -1.39
CA LEU A 208 -14.17 -33.53 -1.94
C LEU A 208 -14.87 -34.41 -0.88
N ASP A 209 -14.10 -34.87 0.12
CA ASP A 209 -14.54 -35.89 1.08
C ASP A 209 -14.47 -35.44 2.54
N GLY A 210 -13.90 -34.26 2.81
CA GLY A 210 -13.68 -33.70 4.14
C GLY A 210 -12.45 -34.27 4.87
N ARG A 211 -11.69 -35.18 4.23
CA ARG A 211 -10.50 -35.83 4.81
C ARG A 211 -9.22 -35.33 4.17
N GLU A 212 -9.16 -35.34 2.84
CA GLU A 212 -8.01 -34.83 2.10
C GLU A 212 -8.25 -33.36 1.73
N TRP A 213 -7.39 -32.48 2.24
CA TRP A 213 -7.51 -31.04 2.04
C TRP A 213 -6.38 -30.54 1.15
N ARG A 214 -6.74 -29.82 0.08
CA ARG A 214 -5.80 -29.22 -0.86
C ARG A 214 -5.94 -27.70 -0.85
N PRO A 215 -4.84 -26.93 -0.76
CA PRO A 215 -4.90 -25.48 -0.79
C PRO A 215 -5.16 -24.95 -2.20
N TYR A 216 -5.92 -23.86 -2.30
CA TYR A 216 -5.92 -23.00 -3.47
C TYR A 216 -4.70 -22.09 -3.43
N GLU A 217 -3.88 -22.14 -4.47
CA GLU A 217 -2.70 -21.28 -4.60
C GLU A 217 -3.07 -19.91 -5.19
N PHE A 218 -2.49 -18.86 -4.63
CA PHE A 218 -2.68 -17.48 -5.05
C PHE A 218 -1.48 -16.99 -5.84
N ARG A 219 -1.70 -16.00 -6.71
CA ARG A 219 -0.69 -15.59 -7.70
C ARG A 219 0.46 -14.78 -7.09
N TRP A 220 0.18 -14.00 -6.05
CA TRP A 220 1.10 -12.97 -5.55
C TRP A 220 1.37 -13.04 -4.05
N LYS A 221 0.37 -13.38 -3.22
CA LYS A 221 0.58 -13.54 -1.77
C LYS A 221 1.35 -14.83 -1.45
N PRO A 222 2.01 -14.90 -0.27
CA PRO A 222 2.67 -16.14 0.18
C PRO A 222 1.68 -17.28 0.36
N GLY A 223 2.07 -18.50 0.00
CA GLY A 223 1.28 -19.71 0.15
C GLY A 223 2.21 -20.90 0.35
N ASP A 224 2.69 -21.45 -0.77
CA ASP A 224 3.77 -22.44 -0.78
C ASP A 224 5.04 -21.94 -0.07
N LEU A 225 5.56 -22.76 0.86
CA LEU A 225 6.76 -22.46 1.65
C LEU A 225 8.03 -22.44 0.82
N ALA A 226 8.07 -23.20 -0.28
CA ALA A 226 9.20 -23.26 -1.21
C ALA A 226 9.17 -22.13 -2.24
N GLN A 227 8.10 -21.35 -2.31
CA GLN A 227 7.96 -20.28 -3.28
C GLN A 227 8.53 -18.95 -2.79
N ALA A 228 9.46 -18.40 -3.57
CA ALA A 228 9.98 -17.06 -3.34
C ALA A 228 8.88 -15.99 -3.50
N PRO A 229 8.92 -14.88 -2.74
CA PRO A 229 7.97 -13.79 -2.92
C PRO A 229 8.05 -13.19 -4.33
N ARG A 230 6.90 -12.94 -4.94
CA ARG A 230 6.77 -12.49 -6.35
C ARG A 230 6.58 -10.97 -6.44
N ALA A 231 7.02 -10.40 -7.56
CA ALA A 231 6.89 -8.98 -7.84
C ALA A 231 5.65 -8.67 -8.68
N ALA A 232 4.67 -7.94 -8.12
CA ALA A 232 3.51 -7.47 -8.87
C ALA A 232 3.76 -6.12 -9.60
N TYR A 233 4.86 -5.42 -9.27
CA TYR A 233 5.22 -4.12 -9.87
C TYR A 233 4.04 -3.13 -9.86
N LEU A 234 3.59 -2.66 -11.03
CA LEU A 234 2.47 -1.73 -11.18
C LEU A 234 1.10 -2.41 -11.08
N HIS A 235 1.03 -3.73 -11.12
CA HIS A 235 -0.20 -4.47 -10.95
C HIS A 235 -0.68 -4.38 -9.50
N MET A 236 -2.00 -4.21 -9.33
CA MET A 236 -2.66 -4.20 -8.01
C MET A 236 -3.55 -5.45 -7.89
N PRO A 237 -3.02 -6.58 -7.38
CA PRO A 237 -3.80 -7.80 -7.24
C PRO A 237 -4.75 -7.67 -6.05
N ARG A 238 -5.99 -7.27 -6.37
CA ARG A 238 -6.97 -6.87 -5.35
C ARG A 238 -7.34 -8.02 -4.40
N LEU A 239 -7.44 -9.26 -4.89
CA LEU A 239 -7.81 -10.40 -4.04
C LEU A 239 -6.71 -10.69 -3.00
N ASP A 240 -5.47 -10.85 -3.44
CA ASP A 240 -4.30 -11.07 -2.58
C ASP A 240 -4.14 -9.96 -1.52
N TRP A 241 -4.28 -8.69 -1.94
CA TRP A 241 -4.25 -7.55 -1.02
C TRP A 241 -5.41 -7.55 -0.02
N GLN A 242 -6.63 -7.89 -0.45
CA GLN A 242 -7.78 -7.98 0.45
C GLN A 242 -7.64 -9.14 1.45
N LEU A 243 -7.00 -10.24 1.05
CA LEU A 243 -6.70 -11.36 1.95
C LEU A 243 -5.67 -10.98 3.02
N TRP A 244 -4.65 -10.18 2.68
CA TRP A 244 -3.73 -9.62 3.68
C TRP A 244 -4.49 -8.79 4.73
N PHE A 245 -5.35 -7.87 4.30
CA PHE A 245 -6.20 -7.13 5.23
C PHE A 245 -7.18 -8.01 6.02
N ALA A 246 -7.68 -9.10 5.42
CA ALA A 246 -8.58 -10.02 6.08
C ALA A 246 -7.87 -10.82 7.18
N ALA A 247 -6.60 -11.19 6.98
CA ALA A 247 -5.80 -11.95 7.94
C ALA A 247 -5.46 -11.16 9.21
N LEU A 248 -5.33 -9.84 9.08
CA LEU A 248 -5.06 -8.91 10.19
C LEU A 248 -6.30 -8.62 11.06
N ARG A 249 -7.50 -8.94 10.58
CA ARG A 249 -8.75 -8.66 11.31
C ARG A 249 -9.07 -9.81 12.27
N GLY A 250 -9.65 -9.46 13.41
CA GLY A 250 -10.21 -10.47 14.34
C GLY A 250 -11.50 -11.14 13.85
N ARG A 251 -12.13 -10.63 12.76
CA ARG A 251 -13.35 -11.20 12.17
C ARG A 251 -13.27 -11.25 10.65
N PRO A 252 -13.78 -12.31 10.00
CA PRO A 252 -13.85 -12.41 8.54
C PRO A 252 -14.59 -11.23 7.91
N PRO A 253 -14.08 -10.65 6.80
CA PRO A 253 -14.83 -9.65 6.06
C PRO A 253 -16.04 -10.29 5.36
N GLY A 254 -17.10 -9.51 5.16
CA GLY A 254 -18.37 -10.02 4.61
C GLY A 254 -18.27 -10.60 3.19
N TRP A 255 -17.20 -10.33 2.45
CA TRP A 255 -16.96 -10.91 1.12
C TRP A 255 -16.31 -12.30 1.15
N LEU A 256 -15.69 -12.72 2.27
CA LEU A 256 -14.90 -13.95 2.32
C LEU A 256 -15.76 -15.21 2.19
N ALA A 257 -16.91 -15.25 2.88
CA ALA A 257 -17.84 -16.37 2.76
C ALA A 257 -18.48 -16.45 1.36
N PRO A 258 -18.98 -15.35 0.75
CA PRO A 258 -19.37 -15.36 -0.66
C PRO A 258 -18.28 -15.82 -1.61
N PHE A 259 -17.02 -15.42 -1.39
CA PHE A 259 -15.89 -15.91 -2.17
C PHE A 259 -15.74 -17.44 -2.06
N CYS A 260 -15.74 -17.99 -0.85
CA CYS A 260 -15.66 -19.43 -0.61
C CYS A 260 -16.85 -20.21 -1.21
N ALA A 261 -18.07 -19.64 -1.12
CA ALA A 261 -19.26 -20.21 -1.74
C ALA A 261 -19.12 -20.32 -3.28
N ARG A 262 -18.48 -19.33 -3.93
CA ARG A 262 -18.23 -19.40 -5.37
C ARG A 262 -17.15 -20.41 -5.76
N LEU A 263 -16.22 -20.72 -4.86
CA LEU A 263 -15.27 -21.84 -5.04
C LEU A 263 -15.98 -23.19 -4.96
N LEU A 264 -16.88 -23.39 -4.01
CA LEU A 264 -17.73 -24.59 -3.91
C LEU A 264 -18.60 -24.80 -5.15
N GLN A 265 -18.99 -23.71 -5.82
CA GLN A 265 -19.74 -23.75 -7.08
C GLN A 265 -18.85 -23.94 -8.33
N GLY A 266 -17.51 -23.96 -8.19
CA GLY A 266 -16.58 -24.07 -9.32
C GLY A 266 -16.68 -22.93 -10.33
N ARG A 267 -16.99 -21.69 -9.88
CA ARG A 267 -17.23 -20.57 -10.80
C ARG A 267 -15.94 -20.16 -11.53
N PRO A 268 -15.91 -20.18 -12.88
CA PRO A 268 -14.68 -19.93 -13.63
C PRO A 268 -14.13 -18.51 -13.42
N GLU A 269 -15.01 -17.52 -13.19
CA GLU A 269 -14.59 -16.13 -12.95
C GLU A 269 -13.84 -15.97 -11.63
N VAL A 270 -14.14 -16.80 -10.63
CA VAL A 270 -13.46 -16.79 -9.33
C VAL A 270 -12.19 -17.62 -9.39
N LEU A 271 -12.23 -18.78 -10.03
CA LEU A 271 -11.05 -19.62 -10.23
C LEU A 271 -9.97 -18.90 -11.05
N ALA A 272 -10.35 -18.04 -12.01
CA ALA A 272 -9.41 -17.23 -12.78
C ALA A 272 -8.58 -16.26 -11.94
N LEU A 273 -9.05 -15.87 -10.75
CA LEU A 273 -8.31 -15.01 -9.82
C LEU A 273 -7.15 -15.74 -9.12
N LEU A 274 -7.18 -17.07 -9.09
CA LEU A 274 -6.20 -17.92 -8.43
C LEU A 274 -5.06 -18.30 -9.39
N GLU A 275 -3.97 -18.82 -8.84
CA GLU A 275 -2.86 -19.36 -9.65
C GLU A 275 -3.22 -20.73 -10.21
N GLY A 276 -3.86 -21.58 -9.40
CA GLY A 276 -4.22 -22.94 -9.79
C GLY A 276 -5.52 -23.42 -9.14
N ASN A 277 -6.23 -24.28 -9.86
CA ASN A 277 -7.39 -25.01 -9.34
C ASN A 277 -6.98 -26.46 -9.03
N PRO A 278 -6.93 -26.87 -7.75
CA PRO A 278 -6.62 -28.26 -7.37
C PRO A 278 -7.75 -29.26 -7.71
N PHE A 279 -8.91 -28.79 -8.17
CA PHE A 279 -10.10 -29.60 -8.48
C PHE A 279 -10.60 -29.31 -9.92
N PRO A 280 -9.87 -29.75 -10.97
CA PRO A 280 -10.22 -29.43 -12.35
C PRO A 280 -11.45 -30.19 -12.87
N ASP A 281 -11.70 -31.39 -12.36
CA ASP A 281 -12.74 -32.29 -12.88
C ASP A 281 -14.12 -32.05 -12.25
N GLU A 282 -14.15 -31.75 -10.95
CA GLU A 282 -15.39 -31.49 -10.21
C GLU A 282 -15.18 -30.44 -9.10
N PRO A 283 -16.17 -29.57 -8.80
CA PRO A 283 -16.07 -28.62 -7.70
C PRO A 283 -15.96 -29.30 -6.33
N PRO A 284 -15.22 -28.72 -5.36
CA PRO A 284 -15.11 -29.29 -4.03
C PRO A 284 -16.43 -29.24 -3.26
N ARG A 285 -16.62 -30.19 -2.33
CA ARG A 285 -17.79 -30.24 -1.44
C ARG A 285 -17.60 -29.46 -0.14
N PHE A 286 -16.36 -29.25 0.27
CA PHE A 286 -16.00 -28.56 1.49
C PHE A 286 -14.93 -27.51 1.20
N VAL A 287 -15.04 -26.36 1.85
CA VAL A 287 -14.04 -25.29 1.85
C VAL A 287 -13.81 -24.86 3.29
N ARG A 288 -12.56 -24.67 3.68
CA ARG A 288 -12.19 -24.05 4.95
C ARG A 288 -11.13 -23.00 4.74
N VAL A 289 -11.12 -22.01 5.63
CA VAL A 289 -10.09 -20.97 5.67
C VAL A 289 -9.33 -21.12 6.97
N ILE A 290 -8.01 -21.29 6.86
CA ILE A 290 -7.12 -21.40 8.00
C ILE A 290 -6.21 -20.17 8.04
N ARG A 291 -6.14 -19.53 9.20
CA ARG A 291 -5.16 -18.48 9.48
C ARG A 291 -3.91 -19.13 10.05
N TYR A 292 -2.79 -18.86 9.43
CA TYR A 292 -1.47 -19.26 9.89
C TYR A 292 -0.62 -18.02 10.13
N ASP A 293 0.35 -18.11 11.02
CA ASP A 293 1.38 -17.09 11.15
C ASP A 293 2.62 -17.52 10.36
N TYR A 294 2.98 -16.71 9.36
CA TYR A 294 4.15 -16.90 8.53
C TYR A 294 5.31 -16.07 9.08
N ARG A 295 6.53 -16.51 8.78
CA ARG A 295 7.74 -15.69 8.86
C ARG A 295 8.66 -16.04 7.70
N PHE A 296 9.55 -15.14 7.33
CA PHE A 296 10.66 -15.47 6.46
C PHE A 296 11.57 -16.50 7.13
N SER A 297 12.11 -17.38 6.29
CA SER A 297 13.31 -18.14 6.63
C SER A 297 14.50 -17.19 6.75
N ASN A 298 15.48 -17.53 7.57
CA ASN A 298 16.79 -16.89 7.52
C ASN A 298 17.70 -17.58 6.47
N VAL A 299 18.89 -17.01 6.24
CA VAL A 299 19.85 -17.55 5.25
C VAL A 299 20.24 -19.01 5.52
N GLU A 300 20.42 -19.39 6.78
CA GLU A 300 20.82 -20.75 7.18
C GLU A 300 19.67 -21.75 6.97
N GLU A 301 18.47 -21.39 7.43
CA GLU A 301 17.25 -22.19 7.25
C GLU A 301 16.94 -22.42 5.77
N ARG A 302 17.07 -21.37 4.94
CA ARG A 302 16.86 -21.47 3.50
C ARG A 302 17.91 -22.39 2.85
N ARG A 303 19.17 -22.33 3.28
CA ARG A 303 20.23 -23.24 2.79
C ARG A 303 19.94 -24.69 3.18
N ALA A 304 19.39 -24.94 4.37
CA ALA A 304 19.11 -26.27 4.87
C ALA A 304 17.85 -26.89 4.25
N THR A 305 16.79 -26.10 4.04
CA THR A 305 15.46 -26.62 3.67
C THR A 305 15.03 -26.28 2.25
N GLY A 306 15.65 -25.28 1.62
CA GLY A 306 15.19 -24.69 0.36
C GLY A 306 13.92 -23.83 0.48
N GLN A 307 13.34 -23.71 1.68
CA GLN A 307 12.11 -22.94 1.91
C GLN A 307 12.42 -21.45 2.09
N TRP A 308 11.51 -20.60 1.60
CA TRP A 308 11.53 -19.16 1.81
C TRP A 308 10.75 -18.73 3.04
N TRP A 309 9.77 -19.55 3.43
CA TRP A 309 8.84 -19.25 4.52
C TRP A 309 8.81 -20.36 5.55
N HIS A 310 8.61 -19.97 6.80
CA HIS A 310 8.19 -20.86 7.86
C HIS A 310 6.72 -20.58 8.19
N ARG A 311 5.98 -21.64 8.51
CA ARG A 311 4.55 -21.56 8.85
C ARG A 311 4.31 -22.15 10.23
N GLY A 312 3.77 -21.34 11.12
CA GLY A 312 3.37 -21.75 12.47
C GLY A 312 2.07 -22.56 12.50
N PRO A 313 1.54 -22.84 13.70
CA PRO A 313 0.26 -23.52 13.87
C PRO A 313 -0.91 -22.75 13.22
N GLY A 314 -1.83 -23.49 12.62
CA GLY A 314 -3.01 -22.92 11.97
C GLY A 314 -4.24 -22.89 12.87
N ARG A 315 -5.08 -21.87 12.72
CA ARG A 315 -6.41 -21.77 13.33
C ARG A 315 -7.47 -21.64 12.25
N GLN A 316 -8.47 -22.52 12.28
CA GLN A 316 -9.62 -22.41 11.39
C GLN A 316 -10.44 -21.14 11.70
N VAL A 317 -10.74 -20.37 10.66
CA VAL A 317 -11.49 -19.11 10.73
C VAL A 317 -12.88 -19.25 10.13
N LEU A 318 -13.01 -20.05 9.08
CA LEU A 318 -14.25 -20.28 8.35
C LEU A 318 -14.28 -21.73 7.85
N ALA A 319 -15.45 -22.35 7.83
CA ALA A 319 -15.70 -23.59 7.10
C ALA A 319 -17.10 -23.52 6.49
N LEU A 320 -17.24 -24.03 5.27
CA LEU A 320 -18.47 -24.11 4.50
C LEU A 320 -18.50 -25.44 3.75
N SER A 321 -19.70 -25.97 3.58
CA SER A 321 -19.99 -27.12 2.74
C SER A 321 -20.90 -26.73 1.58
N ALA A 322 -20.93 -27.54 0.52
CA ALA A 322 -21.85 -27.34 -0.59
C ALA A 322 -23.33 -27.43 -0.16
N ASP A 323 -23.60 -28.11 0.96
CA ASP A 323 -24.95 -28.23 1.52
C ASP A 323 -25.39 -26.93 2.22
N ASP A 324 -24.45 -26.12 2.74
CA ASP A 324 -24.74 -24.79 3.31
C ASP A 324 -25.17 -23.75 2.25
N LEU A 325 -25.06 -24.08 0.96
CA LEU A 325 -25.43 -23.19 -0.15
C LEU A 325 -26.86 -23.42 -0.66
N ARG A 326 -27.57 -24.42 -0.13
CA ARG A 326 -28.94 -24.78 -0.53
C ARG A 326 -29.98 -24.01 0.26
#